data_AF-A0A6G3XMR3-F1
#
_entry.id   AF-A0A6G3XMR3-F1
#
_cell.length_a   1.000
_cell.length_b   1.000
_cell.length_c   1.000
_cell.angle_alpha   90.00
_cell.angle_beta   90.00
_cell.angle_gamma   90.00
#
_symmetry.space_group_name_H-M   'P 1'
#
loop_
_entity.id
_entity.type
_entity.pdbx_description
1 polymer ?
#
loop_
_entity_poly.entity_id
_entity_poly.type
_entity_poly.pdbx_seq_one_letter_code
_entity_poly.pdbx_strand_id
1 'polypeptide(L)'
;YYRSPERSQEEYLELWADLRFPDGGPYLPGYGWIFPMGDGRVNVGLGALPHRRHGKADLRATLDQWLARTPEDWGLREENAEGPVRSAALPLGFNRHPLYARGLLLVGDSGGMVSPWNGEGIAQAMEAGEVAAGTAALALAHPRGPRREQVLRGYPVEMNRRWGRYYRLGNTAADLIFSRSGF
;
A
#
# COMPACT_ATOMS: atom_id res chain seq x y z
N TYR A 1 -12.86 -7.35 -8.84
CA TYR A 1 -13.07 -6.51 -10.04
C TYR A 1 -14.56 -6.50 -10.34
N TYR A 2 -15.07 -5.46 -10.96
CA TYR A 2 -16.46 -5.40 -11.43
C TYR A 2 -16.49 -5.20 -12.94
N ARG A 3 -17.44 -5.86 -13.62
CA ARG A 3 -17.76 -5.58 -15.03
C ARG A 3 -18.49 -4.25 -15.09
N SER A 4 -17.90 -3.28 -15.77
CA SER A 4 -18.46 -1.94 -15.94
C SER A 4 -17.92 -1.35 -17.25
N PRO A 5 -18.57 -1.64 -18.40
CA PRO A 5 -18.02 -1.33 -19.73
C PRO A 5 -17.70 0.16 -19.94
N GLU A 6 -18.62 1.03 -19.55
CA GLU A 6 -18.49 2.48 -19.74
C GLU A 6 -17.41 3.06 -18.82
N ARG A 7 -17.47 2.76 -17.51
CA ARG A 7 -16.49 3.25 -16.54
C ARG A 7 -15.08 2.75 -16.78
N SER A 8 -14.93 1.55 -17.36
CA SER A 8 -13.63 1.00 -17.69
C SER A 8 -12.85 1.85 -18.70
N GLN A 9 -13.53 2.72 -19.46
CA GLN A 9 -12.92 3.62 -20.46
C GLN A 9 -12.59 5.01 -19.90
N GLU A 10 -12.86 5.28 -18.61
CA GLU A 10 -12.53 6.57 -18.02
C GLU A 10 -11.01 6.78 -17.93
N GLU A 11 -10.57 8.01 -18.18
CA GLU A 11 -9.14 8.37 -18.21
C GLU A 11 -8.57 8.72 -16.82
N TYR A 12 -9.43 8.83 -15.80
CA TYR A 12 -9.05 9.25 -14.46
C TYR A 12 -9.26 8.13 -13.43
N LEU A 13 -8.40 8.16 -12.41
CA LEU A 13 -8.55 7.34 -11.22
C LEU A 13 -9.43 8.09 -10.21
N GLU A 14 -10.36 7.38 -9.58
CA GLU A 14 -11.27 7.98 -8.60
C GLU A 14 -10.90 7.53 -7.18
N LEU A 15 -10.83 8.49 -6.25
CA LEU A 15 -10.54 8.26 -4.83
C LEU A 15 -11.63 8.88 -3.96
N TRP A 16 -12.11 8.13 -2.97
CA TRP A 16 -13.21 8.52 -2.08
C TRP A 16 -12.73 8.58 -0.63
N ALA A 17 -12.69 9.78 -0.04
CA ALA A 17 -12.21 10.00 1.32
C ALA A 17 -13.33 10.12 2.37
N ASP A 18 -14.58 9.77 2.02
CA ASP A 18 -15.77 9.89 2.89
C ASP A 18 -16.22 8.55 3.50
N LEU A 19 -15.33 7.55 3.55
CA LEU A 19 -15.64 6.22 4.10
C LEU A 19 -15.96 6.30 5.59
N ARG A 20 -16.91 5.49 6.05
CA ARG A 20 -17.39 5.46 7.45
C ARG A 20 -17.35 4.05 8.03
N PHE A 21 -17.38 3.96 9.36
CA PHE A 21 -17.65 2.69 10.00
C PHE A 21 -19.05 2.17 9.62
N PRO A 22 -19.24 0.85 9.44
CA PRO A 22 -20.52 0.27 9.02
C PRO A 22 -21.69 0.56 9.98
N ASP A 23 -21.40 0.73 11.26
CA ASP A 23 -22.36 1.03 12.33
C ASP A 23 -22.78 2.51 12.40
N GLY A 24 -22.37 3.33 11.43
CA GLY A 24 -22.62 4.77 11.42
C GLY A 24 -21.66 5.57 12.30
N GLY A 25 -20.55 4.97 12.74
CA GLY A 25 -19.48 5.64 13.47
C GLY A 25 -18.73 6.73 12.68
N PRO A 26 -17.55 7.16 13.16
CA PRO A 26 -16.79 8.25 12.54
C PRO A 26 -16.32 7.91 11.11
N TYR A 27 -15.75 8.90 10.43
CA TYR A 27 -15.05 8.64 9.17
C TYR A 27 -13.81 7.76 9.40
N LEU A 28 -13.48 6.92 8.42
CA LEU A 28 -12.29 6.07 8.41
C LEU A 28 -11.09 6.85 7.82
N PRO A 29 -9.89 6.75 8.41
CA PRO A 29 -8.65 7.32 7.89
C PRO A 29 -8.15 6.43 6.75
N GLY A 30 -8.74 6.65 5.60
CA GLY A 30 -8.61 5.77 4.48
C GLY A 30 -9.32 6.34 3.27
N TYR A 31 -9.29 5.57 2.19
CA TYR A 31 -10.01 5.94 0.99
C TYR A 31 -10.48 4.69 0.24
N GLY A 32 -11.59 4.84 -0.47
CA GLY A 32 -12.03 3.92 -1.49
C GLY A 32 -11.41 4.32 -2.83
N TRP A 33 -11.22 3.36 -3.73
CA TRP A 33 -10.74 3.63 -5.08
C TRP A 33 -11.59 2.93 -6.12
N ILE A 34 -11.73 3.57 -7.29
CA ILE A 34 -12.29 2.98 -8.51
C ILE A 34 -11.27 3.25 -9.62
N PHE A 35 -10.59 2.19 -10.09
CA PHE A 35 -9.56 2.28 -11.11
C PHE A 35 -10.05 1.61 -12.41
N PRO A 36 -10.27 2.38 -13.48
CA PRO A 36 -10.55 1.86 -14.82
C PRO A 36 -9.41 0.98 -15.34
N MET A 37 -9.75 -0.16 -15.97
CA MET A 37 -8.76 -1.10 -16.51
C MET A 37 -8.64 -1.08 -18.05
N GLY A 38 -9.53 -0.37 -18.75
CA GLY A 38 -9.57 -0.30 -20.22
C GLY A 38 -10.19 -1.50 -20.93
N ASP A 39 -10.47 -2.60 -20.22
CA ASP A 39 -10.91 -3.87 -20.81
C ASP A 39 -12.35 -4.27 -20.44
N GLY A 40 -13.17 -3.28 -20.07
CA GLY A 40 -14.55 -3.46 -19.61
C GLY A 40 -14.67 -3.76 -18.12
N ARG A 41 -13.55 -3.76 -17.39
CA ARG A 41 -13.50 -3.97 -15.94
C ARG A 41 -13.03 -2.73 -15.19
N VAL A 42 -13.41 -2.66 -13.92
CA VAL A 42 -12.87 -1.70 -12.95
C VAL A 42 -12.35 -2.45 -11.72
N ASN A 43 -11.22 -1.99 -11.18
CA ASN A 43 -10.71 -2.41 -9.88
C ASN A 43 -11.31 -1.49 -8.81
N VAL A 44 -12.04 -2.07 -7.86
CA VAL A 44 -12.66 -1.33 -6.77
C VAL A 44 -12.23 -1.94 -5.45
N GLY A 45 -11.88 -1.10 -4.50
CA GLY A 45 -11.54 -1.51 -3.15
C GLY A 45 -11.38 -0.32 -2.22
N LEU A 46 -11.01 -0.61 -0.97
CA LEU A 46 -10.73 0.41 0.02
C LEU A 46 -9.62 -0.02 0.98
N GLY A 47 -8.98 0.96 1.59
CA GLY A 47 -8.01 0.76 2.67
C GLY A 47 -8.25 1.76 3.78
N ALA A 48 -8.05 1.34 5.03
CA ALA A 48 -8.20 2.21 6.20
C ALA A 48 -7.23 1.81 7.32
N LEU A 49 -6.84 2.79 8.14
CA LEU A 49 -6.09 2.56 9.37
C LEU A 49 -7.03 2.21 10.54
N PRO A 50 -6.58 1.40 11.52
CA PRO A 50 -7.36 1.11 12.72
C PRO A 50 -7.57 2.36 13.59
N HIS A 51 -8.72 2.46 14.27
CA HIS A 51 -9.00 3.52 15.26
C HIS A 51 -8.60 3.09 16.67
N ARG A 52 -8.01 4.00 17.46
CA ARG A 52 -7.59 3.71 18.84
C ARG A 52 -8.76 3.33 19.75
N ARG A 53 -9.94 3.94 19.56
CA ARG A 53 -11.14 3.68 20.39
C ARG A 53 -12.15 2.70 19.79
N HIS A 54 -12.20 2.61 18.47
CA HIS A 54 -13.22 1.80 17.75
C HIS A 54 -12.60 0.52 17.15
N GLY A 55 -11.28 0.34 17.28
CA GLY A 55 -10.57 -0.82 16.76
C GLY A 55 -10.52 -0.84 15.23
N LYS A 56 -10.49 -2.06 14.68
CA LYS A 56 -10.48 -2.29 13.23
C LYS A 56 -11.91 -2.29 12.71
N ALA A 57 -12.16 -1.53 11.65
CA ALA A 57 -13.43 -1.60 10.92
C ALA A 57 -13.57 -2.94 10.20
N ASP A 58 -14.81 -3.39 10.04
CA ASP A 58 -15.14 -4.45 9.09
C ASP A 58 -15.07 -3.88 7.67
N LEU A 59 -13.90 -4.02 7.04
CA LEU A 59 -13.64 -3.47 5.71
C LEU A 59 -14.54 -4.09 4.63
N ARG A 60 -15.05 -5.31 4.81
CA ARG A 60 -15.98 -5.91 3.86
C ARG A 60 -17.33 -5.21 3.95
N ALA A 61 -17.88 -5.09 5.16
CA ALA A 61 -19.13 -4.36 5.37
C ALA A 61 -19.01 -2.89 4.94
N THR A 62 -17.87 -2.24 5.19
CA THR A 62 -17.62 -0.87 4.69
C THR A 62 -17.64 -0.81 3.16
N LEU A 63 -17.04 -1.79 2.48
CA LEU A 63 -17.03 -1.84 1.02
C LEU A 63 -18.45 -2.00 0.48
N ASP A 64 -19.21 -2.95 1.03
CA ASP A 64 -20.59 -3.22 0.60
C ASP A 64 -21.49 -1.98 0.83
N GLN A 65 -21.36 -1.31 1.97
CA GLN A 65 -22.10 -0.08 2.27
C GLN A 65 -21.69 1.08 1.35
N TRP A 66 -20.40 1.24 1.06
CA TRP A 66 -19.93 2.29 0.14
C TRP A 66 -20.43 2.04 -1.28
N LEU A 67 -20.31 0.82 -1.78
CA LEU A 67 -20.78 0.45 -3.12
C LEU A 67 -22.28 0.65 -3.28
N ALA A 68 -23.08 0.37 -2.25
CA ALA A 68 -24.53 0.61 -2.28
C ALA A 68 -24.91 2.10 -2.51
N ARG A 69 -24.01 3.05 -2.21
CA ARG A 69 -24.22 4.49 -2.44
C ARG A 69 -23.83 4.95 -3.85
N THR A 70 -23.15 4.12 -4.63
CA THR A 70 -22.77 4.45 -6.01
C THR A 70 -23.98 4.33 -6.94
N PRO A 71 -24.05 5.11 -8.03
CA PRO A 71 -25.08 4.95 -9.06
C PRO A 71 -25.23 3.51 -9.54
N GLU A 72 -26.48 3.09 -9.76
CA GLU A 72 -26.82 1.68 -10.11
C GLU A 72 -26.31 1.30 -11.51
N ASP A 73 -26.36 2.24 -12.45
CA ASP A 73 -25.88 2.12 -13.83
C ASP A 73 -24.37 1.85 -13.93
N TRP A 74 -23.59 2.21 -12.90
CA TRP A 74 -22.17 1.86 -12.85
C TRP A 74 -21.92 0.37 -12.71
N GLY A 75 -22.91 -0.40 -12.25
CA GLY A 75 -22.82 -1.84 -12.11
C GLY A 75 -21.86 -2.31 -11.01
N LEU A 76 -21.50 -1.46 -10.05
CA LEU A 76 -20.61 -1.83 -8.93
C LEU A 76 -21.38 -2.60 -7.85
N ARG A 77 -21.86 -3.78 -8.20
CA ARG A 77 -22.69 -4.68 -7.39
C ARG A 77 -22.23 -6.13 -7.53
N GLU A 78 -22.62 -6.98 -6.59
CA GLU A 78 -22.15 -8.38 -6.50
C GLU A 78 -22.45 -9.17 -7.78
N GLU A 79 -23.58 -8.93 -8.44
CA GLU A 79 -23.96 -9.57 -9.72
C GLU A 79 -22.96 -9.32 -10.86
N ASN A 80 -22.20 -8.22 -10.80
CA ASN A 80 -21.19 -7.86 -11.78
C ASN A 80 -19.76 -8.11 -11.26
N ALA A 81 -19.60 -8.69 -10.07
CA ALA A 81 -18.29 -8.99 -9.50
C ALA A 81 -17.60 -10.15 -10.23
N GLU A 82 -16.39 -9.90 -10.74
CA GLU A 82 -15.52 -10.92 -11.31
C GLU A 82 -14.59 -11.47 -10.22
N GLY A 83 -15.15 -12.33 -9.37
CA GLY A 83 -14.44 -13.05 -8.31
C GLY A 83 -14.56 -12.44 -6.92
N PRO A 84 -14.05 -13.15 -5.90
CA PRO A 84 -14.28 -12.77 -4.50
C PRO A 84 -13.48 -11.52 -4.11
N VAL A 85 -14.01 -10.77 -3.15
CA VAL A 85 -13.27 -9.71 -2.45
C VAL A 85 -12.04 -10.31 -1.77
N ARG A 86 -10.89 -9.65 -1.95
CA ARG A 86 -9.61 -10.04 -1.34
C ARG A 86 -9.08 -8.89 -0.49
N SER A 87 -8.31 -9.23 0.54
CA SER A 87 -7.70 -8.26 1.44
C SER A 87 -6.31 -8.71 1.86
N ALA A 88 -5.44 -7.76 2.11
CA ALA A 88 -4.09 -7.96 2.62
C ALA A 88 -3.71 -6.78 3.52
N ALA A 89 -2.82 -7.04 4.49
CA ALA A 89 -2.25 -5.98 5.30
C ALA A 89 -1.13 -5.27 4.53
N LEU A 90 -1.13 -3.93 4.56
CA LEU A 90 -0.06 -3.13 3.96
C LEU A 90 0.97 -2.76 5.04
N PRO A 91 2.24 -3.20 4.92
CA PRO A 91 3.28 -2.84 5.87
C PRO A 91 3.81 -1.43 5.56
N LEU A 92 3.20 -0.43 6.19
CA LEU A 92 3.47 0.98 5.94
C LEU A 92 4.75 1.49 6.64
N GLY A 93 5.36 2.51 6.05
CA GLY A 93 6.22 3.44 6.78
C GLY A 93 7.63 2.94 7.06
N PHE A 94 8.14 2.02 6.23
CA PHE A 94 9.48 1.44 6.36
C PHE A 94 9.69 0.71 7.70
N ASN A 95 8.66 0.01 8.15
CA ASN A 95 8.57 -0.52 9.50
C ASN A 95 9.29 -1.86 9.74
N ARG A 96 10.01 -2.41 8.75
CA ARG A 96 10.74 -3.68 8.88
C ARG A 96 12.24 -3.46 8.78
N HIS A 97 12.93 -3.66 9.90
CA HIS A 97 14.38 -3.53 9.99
C HIS A 97 15.01 -4.71 10.76
N PRO A 98 16.29 -5.02 10.50
CA PRO A 98 17.15 -4.43 9.47
C PRO A 98 16.78 -4.90 8.06
N LEU A 99 17.06 -4.07 7.04
CA LEU A 99 16.83 -4.42 5.62
C LEU A 99 17.86 -5.41 5.06
N TYR A 100 18.90 -5.68 5.84
CA TYR A 100 19.95 -6.62 5.51
C TYR A 100 20.33 -7.46 6.72
N ALA A 101 20.48 -8.76 6.53
CA ALA A 101 21.05 -9.66 7.52
C ALA A 101 21.73 -10.89 6.88
N ARG A 102 23.05 -11.04 7.04
CA ARG A 102 23.81 -12.26 6.66
C ARG A 102 23.42 -12.81 5.27
N GLY A 103 23.53 -11.99 4.24
CA GLY A 103 23.17 -12.37 2.86
C GLY A 103 21.69 -12.24 2.50
N LEU A 104 20.78 -11.95 3.44
CA LEU A 104 19.38 -11.65 3.18
C LEU A 104 19.19 -10.15 2.95
N LEU A 105 18.55 -9.76 1.85
CA LEU A 105 18.14 -8.39 1.53
C LEU A 105 16.60 -8.34 1.47
N LEU A 106 15.98 -7.41 2.19
CA LEU A 106 14.53 -7.20 2.17
C LEU A 106 14.16 -6.12 1.15
N VAL A 107 13.16 -6.40 0.31
CA VAL A 107 12.66 -5.49 -0.74
C VAL A 107 11.13 -5.38 -0.67
N GLY A 108 10.59 -4.25 -1.11
CA GLY A 108 9.14 -3.99 -1.13
C GLY A 108 8.47 -4.22 0.23
N ASP A 109 7.32 -4.88 0.22
CA ASP A 109 6.52 -5.16 1.42
C ASP A 109 7.29 -5.92 2.51
N SER A 110 8.26 -6.77 2.15
CA SER A 110 9.10 -7.46 3.14
C SER A 110 9.97 -6.51 3.96
N GLY A 111 10.33 -5.36 3.38
CA GLY A 111 11.02 -4.24 4.03
C GLY A 111 10.07 -3.16 4.58
N GLY A 112 8.75 -3.37 4.50
CA GLY A 112 7.75 -2.37 4.90
C GLY A 112 7.75 -1.12 4.02
N MET A 113 8.10 -1.25 2.75
CA MET A 113 8.30 -0.13 1.83
C MET A 113 7.00 0.36 1.18
N VAL A 114 5.89 0.34 1.92
CA VAL A 114 4.64 0.96 1.49
C VAL A 114 4.57 2.37 2.07
N SER A 115 4.20 3.33 1.25
CA SER A 115 4.01 4.73 1.65
C SER A 115 2.97 4.85 2.77
N PRO A 116 3.31 5.52 3.89
CA PRO A 116 2.38 5.74 4.99
C PRO A 116 1.28 6.77 4.67
N TRP A 117 1.36 7.45 3.53
CA TRP A 117 0.40 8.49 3.15
C TRP A 117 -0.75 7.99 2.29
N ASN A 118 -0.41 7.22 1.26
CA ASN A 118 -1.30 6.87 0.16
C ASN A 118 -1.25 5.38 -0.16
N GLY A 119 -0.60 4.56 0.67
CA GLY A 119 -0.57 3.11 0.50
C GLY A 119 0.14 2.61 -0.77
N GLU A 120 0.82 3.47 -1.52
CA GLU A 120 1.56 3.05 -2.73
C GLU A 120 2.88 2.36 -2.33
N GLY A 121 3.25 1.31 -3.05
CA GLY A 121 4.50 0.58 -2.77
C GLY A 121 5.18 -0.02 -3.99
N ILE A 122 4.55 0.02 -5.17
CA ILE A 122 5.08 -0.64 -6.38
C ILE A 122 6.39 0.01 -6.82
N ALA A 123 6.43 1.34 -6.93
CA ALA A 123 7.64 2.07 -7.33
C ALA A 123 8.79 1.85 -6.34
N GLN A 124 8.49 1.94 -5.04
CA GLN A 124 9.48 1.76 -3.96
C GLN A 124 9.99 0.31 -3.92
N ALA A 125 9.12 -0.67 -4.17
CA ALA A 125 9.52 -2.07 -4.28
C ALA A 125 10.42 -2.33 -5.50
N MET A 126 10.10 -1.75 -6.65
CA MET A 126 10.93 -1.85 -7.87
C MET A 126 12.31 -1.23 -7.66
N GLU A 127 12.36 -0.01 -7.11
CA GLU A 127 13.64 0.65 -6.80
C GLU A 127 14.47 -0.13 -5.78
N ALA A 128 13.84 -0.65 -4.73
CA ALA A 128 14.52 -1.48 -3.75
C ALA A 128 15.09 -2.76 -4.39
N GLY A 129 14.33 -3.38 -5.29
CA GLY A 129 14.77 -4.53 -6.08
C GLY A 129 16.00 -4.21 -6.93
N GLU A 130 16.00 -3.07 -7.63
CA GLU A 130 17.14 -2.60 -8.42
C GLU A 130 18.39 -2.40 -7.55
N VAL A 131 18.26 -1.69 -6.43
CA VAL A 131 19.38 -1.45 -5.51
C VAL A 131 19.88 -2.75 -4.88
N ALA A 132 18.97 -3.65 -4.49
CA ALA A 132 19.33 -4.96 -3.95
C ALA A 132 20.08 -5.81 -4.98
N ALA A 133 19.61 -5.85 -6.23
CA ALA A 133 20.26 -6.58 -7.31
C ALA A 133 21.66 -6.03 -7.61
N GLY A 134 21.81 -4.70 -7.70
CA GLY A 134 23.11 -4.05 -7.89
C GLY A 134 24.07 -4.33 -6.72
N THR A 135 23.59 -4.23 -5.48
CA THR A 135 24.38 -4.54 -4.28
C THR A 135 24.83 -6.01 -4.28
N ALA A 136 23.94 -6.94 -4.61
CA ALA A 136 24.24 -8.37 -4.67
C ALA A 136 25.28 -8.67 -5.77
N ALA A 137 25.13 -8.08 -6.95
CA ALA A 137 26.09 -8.25 -8.05
C ALA A 137 27.50 -7.75 -7.65
N LEU A 138 27.59 -6.56 -7.05
CA LEU A 138 28.86 -6.02 -6.54
C LEU A 138 29.47 -6.91 -5.45
N ALA A 139 28.65 -7.45 -4.55
CA ALA A 139 29.12 -8.34 -3.50
C ALA A 139 29.67 -9.66 -4.07
N LEU A 140 29.01 -10.21 -5.10
CA LEU A 140 29.42 -11.45 -5.77
C LEU A 140 30.72 -11.30 -6.57
N ALA A 141 31.08 -10.10 -7.00
CA ALA A 141 32.37 -9.80 -7.64
C ALA A 141 33.57 -9.95 -6.68
N HIS A 142 33.33 -10.01 -5.37
CA HIS A 142 34.35 -10.30 -4.37
C HIS A 142 34.32 -11.77 -3.92
N PRO A 143 35.47 -12.39 -3.59
CA PRO A 143 35.50 -13.71 -2.94
C PRO A 143 34.64 -13.75 -1.66
N ARG A 144 34.24 -14.94 -1.23
CA ARG A 144 33.58 -15.12 0.06
C ARG A 144 34.50 -14.60 1.17
N GLY A 145 33.99 -13.73 2.03
CA GLY A 145 34.75 -13.15 3.13
C GLY A 145 34.24 -11.78 3.58
N PRO A 146 34.98 -11.11 4.48
CA PRO A 146 34.54 -9.85 5.10
C PRO A 146 34.21 -8.73 4.11
N ARG A 147 34.93 -8.66 2.97
CA ARG A 147 34.69 -7.64 1.94
C ARG A 147 33.33 -7.78 1.25
N ARG A 148 32.92 -9.01 0.95
CA ARG A 148 31.58 -9.29 0.39
C ARG A 148 30.48 -8.86 1.35
N GLU A 149 30.65 -9.19 2.63
CA GLU A 149 29.74 -8.79 3.71
C GLU A 149 29.65 -7.26 3.85
N GLN A 150 30.78 -6.55 3.73
CA GLN A 150 30.84 -5.09 3.77
C GLN A 150 30.05 -4.45 2.62
N VAL A 151 30.13 -5.00 1.41
CA VAL A 151 29.35 -4.50 0.26
C VAL A 151 27.85 -4.67 0.51
N LEU A 152 27.42 -5.83 1.02
CA LEU A 152 26.01 -6.08 1.32
C LEU A 152 25.45 -5.16 2.41
N ARG A 153 26.28 -4.76 3.38
CA ARG A 153 25.92 -3.74 4.39
C ARG A 153 25.71 -2.34 3.80
N GLY A 154 26.11 -2.10 2.56
CA GLY A 154 25.81 -0.89 1.83
C GLY A 154 24.32 -0.75 1.45
N TYR A 155 23.59 -1.86 1.31
CA TYR A 155 22.19 -1.82 0.88
C TYR A 155 21.28 -0.99 1.80
N PRO A 156 21.23 -1.23 3.14
CA PRO A 156 20.42 -0.40 4.02
C PRO A 156 20.83 1.08 4.03
N VAL A 157 22.12 1.37 3.81
CA VAL A 157 22.63 2.75 3.75
C VAL A 157 22.08 3.47 2.53
N GLU A 158 22.14 2.82 1.36
CA GLU A 158 21.61 3.38 0.11
C GLU A 158 20.09 3.54 0.17
N MET A 159 19.38 2.56 0.71
CA MET A 159 17.93 2.65 0.90
C MET A 159 17.55 3.80 1.83
N ASN A 160 18.27 3.99 2.94
CA ASN A 160 18.05 5.12 3.84
C ASN A 160 18.40 6.46 3.17
N ARG A 161 19.41 6.51 2.30
CA ARG A 161 19.77 7.71 1.53
C ARG A 161 18.65 8.11 0.57
N ARG A 162 18.07 7.15 -0.17
CA ARG A 162 16.98 7.41 -1.13
C ARG A 162 15.65 7.73 -0.43
N TRP A 163 15.27 6.88 0.52
CA TRP A 163 13.90 6.84 1.02
C TRP A 163 13.73 7.21 2.50
N GLY A 164 14.82 7.26 3.27
CA GLY A 164 14.75 7.48 4.72
C GLY A 164 14.09 8.81 5.11
N ARG A 165 14.32 9.87 4.35
CA ARG A 165 13.65 11.17 4.57
C ARG A 165 12.17 11.12 4.22
N TYR A 166 11.84 10.52 3.08
CA TYR A 166 10.45 10.38 2.61
C TYR A 166 9.61 9.63 3.65
N TYR A 167 10.06 8.46 4.11
CA TYR A 167 9.32 7.67 5.10
C TYR A 167 9.29 8.31 6.50
N ARG A 168 10.34 9.02 6.92
CA ARG A 168 10.33 9.70 8.22
C ARG A 168 9.34 10.85 8.26
N LEU A 169 9.34 11.70 7.22
CA LEU A 169 8.32 12.75 7.08
C LEU A 169 6.94 12.10 6.97
N GLY A 170 6.87 11.05 6.13
CA GLY A 170 5.86 9.99 6.09
C GLY A 170 5.12 9.73 7.38
N ASN A 171 5.83 9.05 8.25
CA ASN A 171 5.30 8.60 9.51
C ASN A 171 4.93 9.81 10.39
N THR A 172 5.74 10.88 10.36
CA THR A 172 5.53 12.04 11.23
C THR A 172 4.21 12.75 10.98
N ALA A 173 3.91 13.15 9.74
CA ALA A 173 2.62 13.82 9.52
C ALA A 173 1.44 12.82 9.47
N ALA A 174 1.66 11.52 9.18
CA ALA A 174 0.61 10.52 9.32
C ALA A 174 0.19 10.43 10.80
N ASP A 175 1.18 10.36 11.70
CA ASP A 175 0.96 10.42 13.14
C ASP A 175 0.26 11.73 13.54
N LEU A 176 0.67 12.89 13.04
CA LEU A 176 0.05 14.18 13.40
C LEU A 176 -1.40 14.32 12.90
N ILE A 177 -1.69 13.87 11.67
CA ILE A 177 -3.02 13.97 11.06
C ILE A 177 -3.97 12.98 11.72
N PHE A 178 -3.54 11.73 11.88
CA PHE A 178 -4.43 10.65 12.32
C PHE A 178 -4.56 10.58 13.84
N SER A 179 -3.52 10.94 14.62
CA SER A 179 -3.61 10.92 16.10
C SER A 179 -4.66 11.87 16.66
N ARG A 180 -4.85 13.04 16.03
CA ARG A 180 -5.87 14.03 16.44
C ARG A 180 -7.30 13.55 16.19
N SER A 181 -7.48 12.67 15.21
CA SER A 181 -8.77 12.07 14.86
C SER A 181 -9.02 10.73 15.57
N GLY A 182 -8.14 10.34 16.50
CA GLY A 182 -8.28 9.11 17.30
C GLY A 182 -7.77 7.85 16.61
N PHE A 183 -7.03 7.97 15.52
CA PHE A 183 -6.41 6.87 14.77
C PHE A 183 -4.92 6.70 15.11
#